data_AF-A0A7S6MBF0-F1
#
_entry.id   AF-A0A7S6MBF0-F1
#
_cell.length_a   1.000
_cell.length_b   1.000
_cell.length_c   1.000
_cell.angle_alpha   90.00
_cell.angle_beta   90.00
_cell.angle_gamma   90.00
#
_symmetry.space_group_name_H-M   'P 1'
#
loop_
_entity.id
_entity.type
_entity.pdbx_description
1 polymer ?
#
loop_
_entity_poly.entity_id
_entity_poly.type
_entity_poly.pdbx_seq_one_letter_code
_entity_poly.pdbx_strand_id
1 'polypeptide(L)'
;MSTGSPAMTVPASTARDRAPRVAIAVVCLLASFAFVFYHFFAKQVRWAFEEPADWGHTLVIPAMAFYLAWIRRDELARVPFVTTWSGLAPILLGVAWYFFCWLGPSAIVHHNLQQVGVGLTVFGLVLLFFGWKAMRYLWAPVAYFIVFGVTISTRLMNTVTEDLQDLAAYGSYLVLRVLQYDVDLAGNTISIFHNGVDHPLNVAEACSGMRMVVAMLALGVFLAFTGLSHVWQRVVVVLMAAPVALFVNILRVVTLGMLSLIDSEFAAGDFHTFIGLLWLIPALLLYLGIMWVLRRLVVEEASQEAGVQPRTEAARTPFAFDRRAALATMVACGALVVSGLGFRGIVSGLKVYLLKKPVPLRHKLATIPSRSLGRWEKVGEDRLLDQAVIQTLGTSEYLSRVYARTDDKTAALYVHMTYYTDQIDAIPHVPDRCFLASGRNQIDRPRHLPVEIDRSGWVTDDGPPNRRHEVPYRLATAVDRITARPFEVRMPIEPEPLAIRVLEFQEGADARSRVIAGYFFIANGAVTPQAERVRALAFDRTDEYAYYAKVEFSMAWQGEGGVDEFMRRVNDILQPLLPEIMRCLPDWSEVERGLYPAEKERAIPPLPTFGEL
;
A
#
# COMPACT_ATOMS: atom_id res chain seq x y z
N MET A 1 -24.57 55.90 -58.26
CA MET A 1 -23.53 54.87 -58.53
C MET A 1 -22.82 54.59 -57.22
N SER A 2 -23.09 53.44 -56.61
CA SER A 2 -22.49 52.98 -55.35
C SER A 2 -21.69 51.71 -55.66
N THR A 3 -20.38 51.75 -55.45
CA THR A 3 -19.46 50.63 -55.67
C THR A 3 -19.34 49.82 -54.38
N GLY A 4 -20.06 48.69 -54.33
CA GLY A 4 -19.93 47.70 -53.25
C GLY A 4 -18.67 46.85 -53.42
N SER A 5 -17.84 46.82 -52.37
CA SER A 5 -16.71 45.91 -52.21
C SER A 5 -17.20 44.51 -51.79
N PRO A 6 -16.68 43.39 -52.33
CA PRO A 6 -17.15 42.06 -51.95
C PRO A 6 -16.54 41.64 -50.61
N ALA A 7 -17.41 41.27 -49.66
CA ALA A 7 -17.03 40.63 -48.42
C ALA A 7 -16.43 39.23 -48.71
N MET A 8 -15.15 39.05 -48.39
CA MET A 8 -14.52 37.73 -48.34
C MET A 8 -15.15 36.90 -47.20
N THR A 9 -15.97 35.92 -47.57
CA THR A 9 -16.42 34.86 -46.69
C THR A 9 -15.32 33.81 -46.54
N VAL A 10 -14.77 33.66 -45.34
CA VAL A 10 -13.84 32.56 -45.00
C VAL A 10 -14.63 31.24 -45.02
N PRO A 11 -14.20 30.19 -45.75
CA PRO A 11 -15.01 28.98 -45.91
C PRO A 11 -15.04 28.11 -44.65
N ALA A 12 -16.25 27.69 -44.26
CA ALA A 12 -16.54 26.77 -43.15
C ALA A 12 -15.99 25.33 -43.34
N SER A 13 -15.29 25.02 -44.45
CA SER A 13 -14.78 23.69 -44.76
C SER A 13 -13.55 23.26 -43.94
N THR A 14 -12.82 24.19 -43.34
CA THR A 14 -11.53 23.89 -42.67
C THR A 14 -11.66 23.31 -41.26
N ALA A 15 -12.84 23.39 -40.63
CA ALA A 15 -13.05 22.88 -39.27
C ALA A 15 -13.28 21.36 -39.24
N ARG A 16 -13.94 20.79 -40.26
CA ARG A 16 -14.33 19.38 -40.32
C ARG A 16 -13.13 18.45 -40.58
N ASP A 17 -12.14 18.91 -41.35
CA ASP A 17 -10.92 18.15 -41.66
C ASP A 17 -9.85 18.18 -40.55
N ARG A 18 -9.95 19.11 -39.59
CA ARG A 18 -9.01 19.22 -38.46
C ARG A 18 -9.35 18.31 -37.29
N ALA A 19 -10.63 17.98 -37.11
CA ALA A 19 -11.10 17.11 -36.03
C ALA A 19 -10.40 15.74 -35.98
N PRO A 20 -10.26 14.96 -37.08
CA PRO A 20 -9.57 13.67 -37.04
C PRO A 20 -8.07 13.80 -36.74
N ARG A 21 -7.41 14.87 -37.23
CA ARG A 21 -5.98 15.10 -36.96
C ARG A 21 -5.71 15.42 -35.49
N VAL A 22 -6.59 16.22 -34.87
CA VAL A 22 -6.51 16.54 -33.43
C VAL A 22 -6.78 15.28 -32.61
N ALA A 23 -7.79 14.47 -32.97
CA ALA A 23 -8.07 13.21 -32.29
C ALA A 23 -6.88 12.25 -32.34
N ILE A 24 -6.26 12.06 -33.51
CA ILE A 24 -5.05 11.24 -33.66
C ILE A 24 -3.91 11.79 -32.79
N ALA A 25 -3.68 13.10 -32.81
CA ALA A 25 -2.64 13.74 -32.00
C ALA A 25 -2.84 13.52 -30.49
N VAL A 26 -4.08 13.63 -30.01
CA VAL A 26 -4.44 13.34 -28.61
C VAL A 26 -4.24 11.86 -28.28
N VAL A 27 -4.69 10.95 -29.14
CA VAL A 27 -4.50 9.50 -28.95
C VAL A 27 -3.02 9.15 -28.91
N CYS A 28 -2.19 9.67 -29.82
CA CYS A 28 -0.74 9.45 -29.82
C CYS A 28 -0.08 9.98 -28.54
N LEU A 29 -0.51 11.15 -28.05
CA LEU A 29 0.01 11.72 -26.82
C LEU A 29 -0.36 10.86 -25.60
N LEU A 30 -1.62 10.47 -25.48
CA LEU A 30 -2.10 9.60 -24.41
C LEU A 30 -1.42 8.23 -24.45
N ALA A 31 -1.24 7.66 -25.64
CA ALA A 31 -0.52 6.40 -25.83
C ALA A 31 0.96 6.52 -25.44
N SER A 32 1.63 7.62 -25.80
CA SER A 32 3.03 7.87 -25.41
C SER A 32 3.18 8.08 -23.91
N PHE A 33 2.24 8.79 -23.29
CA PHE A 33 2.18 8.99 -21.84
C PHE A 33 1.94 7.66 -21.11
N ALA A 34 0.93 6.89 -21.54
CA ALA A 34 0.62 5.58 -21.00
C ALA A 34 1.78 4.60 -21.20
N PHE A 35 2.51 4.67 -22.31
CA PHE A 35 3.68 3.83 -22.58
C PHE A 35 4.80 4.04 -21.55
N VAL A 36 5.11 5.30 -21.22
CA VAL A 36 6.16 5.64 -20.24
C VAL A 36 5.75 5.26 -18.82
N PHE A 37 4.50 5.54 -18.45
CA PHE A 37 3.99 5.35 -17.09
C PHE A 37 3.13 4.09 -16.92
N TYR A 38 3.21 3.13 -17.86
CA TYR A 38 2.35 1.94 -17.90
C TYR A 38 2.37 1.18 -16.57
N HIS A 39 3.56 0.88 -16.06
CA HIS A 39 3.72 0.12 -14.82
C HIS A 39 3.13 0.86 -13.61
N PHE A 40 3.22 2.19 -13.59
CA PHE A 40 2.64 2.99 -12.52
C PHE A 40 1.11 2.90 -12.53
N PHE A 41 0.48 3.12 -13.68
CA PHE A 41 -0.98 3.06 -13.80
C PHE A 41 -1.52 1.64 -13.64
N ALA A 42 -0.83 0.63 -14.18
CA ALA A 42 -1.21 -0.77 -14.01
C ALA A 42 -1.24 -1.17 -12.53
N LYS A 43 -0.21 -0.76 -11.76
CA LYS A 43 -0.16 -0.98 -10.30
C LYS A 43 -1.28 -0.23 -9.58
N GLN A 44 -1.53 1.03 -9.95
CA GLN A 44 -2.58 1.86 -9.37
C GLN A 44 -3.98 1.28 -9.60
N VAL A 45 -4.26 0.83 -10.83
CA VAL A 45 -5.54 0.21 -11.20
C VAL A 45 -5.72 -1.11 -10.45
N ARG A 46 -4.68 -1.95 -10.41
CA ARG A 46 -4.72 -3.22 -9.69
C ARG A 46 -5.06 -3.02 -8.21
N TRP A 47 -4.36 -2.13 -7.51
CA TRP A 47 -4.66 -1.80 -6.11
C TRP A 47 -6.07 -1.24 -5.90
N ALA A 48 -6.58 -0.44 -6.84
CA ALA A 48 -7.95 0.08 -6.75
C ALA A 48 -9.02 -1.01 -6.88
N PHE A 49 -8.73 -2.13 -7.56
CA PHE A 49 -9.63 -3.28 -7.68
C PHE A 49 -9.43 -4.33 -6.58
N GLU A 50 -8.19 -4.57 -6.14
CA GLU A 50 -7.87 -5.50 -5.06
C GLU A 50 -8.29 -4.95 -3.69
N GLU A 51 -8.21 -3.63 -3.49
CA GLU A 51 -8.52 -2.96 -2.23
C GLU A 51 -9.50 -1.78 -2.47
N PRO A 52 -10.73 -2.05 -2.94
CA PRO A 52 -11.65 -1.02 -3.41
C PRO A 52 -12.12 -0.07 -2.30
N ALA A 53 -12.28 -0.59 -1.07
CA ALA A 53 -12.61 0.24 0.08
C ALA A 53 -11.53 1.27 0.41
N ASP A 54 -10.30 1.05 -0.04
CA ASP A 54 -9.18 1.90 0.32
C ASP A 54 -8.74 2.81 -0.83
N TRP A 55 -8.66 2.26 -2.03
CA TRP A 55 -8.10 2.93 -3.19
C TRP A 55 -9.07 3.11 -4.36
N GLY A 56 -10.30 2.62 -4.24
CA GLY A 56 -11.32 2.75 -5.28
C GLY A 56 -11.57 4.21 -5.69
N HIS A 57 -11.45 5.14 -4.73
CA HIS A 57 -11.58 6.58 -5.00
C HIS A 57 -10.59 7.08 -6.06
N THR A 58 -9.39 6.51 -6.15
CA THR A 58 -8.33 6.95 -7.08
C THR A 58 -8.74 6.79 -8.55
N LEU A 59 -9.69 5.89 -8.87
CA LEU A 59 -10.28 5.75 -10.21
C LEU A 59 -11.27 6.87 -10.55
N VAL A 60 -11.90 7.48 -9.54
CA VAL A 60 -12.90 8.54 -9.69
C VAL A 60 -12.25 9.93 -9.78
N ILE A 61 -11.08 10.12 -9.15
CA ILE A 61 -10.34 11.39 -9.12
C ILE A 61 -10.09 12.00 -10.51
N PRO A 62 -9.69 11.26 -11.56
CA PRO A 62 -9.53 11.83 -12.90
C PRO A 62 -10.81 12.47 -13.44
N ALA A 63 -11.97 11.85 -13.20
CA ALA A 63 -13.27 12.38 -13.60
C ALA A 63 -13.65 13.62 -12.79
N MET A 64 -13.36 13.63 -11.48
CA MET A 64 -13.58 14.79 -10.61
C MET A 64 -12.68 15.97 -10.99
N ALA A 65 -11.39 15.73 -11.26
CA ALA A 65 -10.46 16.73 -11.76
C ALA A 65 -10.95 17.31 -13.10
N PHE A 66 -11.40 16.47 -14.02
CA PHE A 66 -11.99 16.91 -15.27
C PHE A 66 -13.24 17.77 -15.04
N TYR A 67 -14.12 17.38 -14.13
CA TYR A 67 -15.31 18.16 -13.76
C TYR A 67 -14.95 19.54 -13.19
N LEU A 68 -13.93 19.63 -12.34
CA LEU A 68 -13.42 20.91 -11.84
C LEU A 68 -12.93 21.83 -12.98
N ALA A 69 -12.28 21.25 -13.99
CA ALA A 69 -11.88 22.00 -15.19
C ALA A 69 -13.10 22.40 -16.04
N TRP A 70 -14.09 21.52 -16.14
CA TRP A 70 -15.32 21.71 -16.93
C TRP A 70 -16.18 22.85 -16.38
N ILE A 71 -16.29 23.00 -15.06
CA ILE A 71 -17.01 24.14 -14.45
C ILE A 71 -16.41 25.48 -14.90
N ARG A 72 -15.09 25.52 -15.14
CA ARG A 72 -14.36 26.72 -15.58
C ARG A 72 -14.27 26.87 -17.09
N ARG A 73 -15.07 26.12 -17.87
CA ARG A 73 -15.00 26.12 -19.35
C ARG A 73 -15.26 27.49 -19.96
N ASP A 74 -16.12 28.30 -19.35
CA ASP A 74 -16.50 29.61 -19.91
C ASP A 74 -15.38 30.63 -19.70
N GLU A 75 -14.67 30.57 -18.57
CA GLU A 75 -13.45 31.35 -18.36
C GLU A 75 -12.30 30.85 -19.23
N LEU A 76 -12.13 29.54 -19.37
CA LEU A 76 -11.11 28.93 -20.23
C LEU A 76 -11.32 29.29 -21.71
N ALA A 77 -12.57 29.33 -22.18
CA ALA A 77 -12.90 29.73 -23.54
C ALA A 77 -12.57 31.19 -23.85
N ARG A 78 -12.44 32.05 -22.82
CA ARG A 78 -12.05 33.47 -22.96
C ARG A 78 -10.54 33.68 -22.97
N VAL A 79 -9.76 32.66 -22.61
CA VAL A 79 -8.30 32.74 -22.56
C VAL A 79 -7.73 32.09 -23.82
N PRO A 80 -6.81 32.76 -24.56
CA PRO A 80 -6.17 32.14 -25.70
C PRO A 80 -5.26 30.99 -25.24
N PHE A 81 -5.44 29.80 -25.81
CA PHE A 81 -4.55 28.66 -25.59
C PHE A 81 -3.28 28.85 -26.42
N VAL A 82 -2.19 29.18 -25.74
CA VAL A 82 -0.89 29.45 -26.37
C VAL A 82 0.10 28.36 -25.97
N THR A 83 0.68 27.72 -26.98
CA THR A 83 1.72 26.73 -26.79
C THR A 83 2.91 27.35 -26.07
N THR A 84 3.24 26.82 -24.89
CA THR A 84 4.30 27.37 -24.03
C THR A 84 5.40 26.35 -23.83
N TRP A 85 6.55 26.54 -24.48
CA TRP A 85 7.69 25.61 -24.43
C TRP A 85 8.30 25.43 -23.04
N SER A 86 8.06 26.34 -22.10
CA SER A 86 8.45 26.15 -20.70
C SER A 86 7.80 24.91 -20.06
N GLY A 87 6.69 24.39 -20.62
CA GLY A 87 6.09 23.13 -20.21
C GLY A 87 6.94 21.90 -20.53
N LEU A 88 7.91 21.99 -21.44
CA LEU A 88 8.82 20.89 -21.75
C LEU A 88 9.78 20.59 -20.58
N ALA A 89 10.22 21.61 -19.85
CA ALA A 89 11.09 21.45 -18.68
C ALA A 89 10.47 20.55 -17.60
N PRO A 90 9.25 20.80 -17.07
CA PRO A 90 8.60 19.90 -16.13
C PRO A 90 8.28 18.52 -16.72
N ILE A 91 7.99 18.39 -18.02
CA ILE A 91 7.87 17.06 -18.65
C ILE A 91 9.17 16.26 -18.51
N LEU A 92 10.30 16.85 -18.93
CA LEU A 92 11.60 16.17 -18.88
C LEU A 92 12.05 15.89 -17.45
N LEU A 93 11.86 16.86 -16.54
CA LEU A 93 12.14 16.67 -15.12
C LEU A 93 11.25 15.59 -14.49
N GLY A 94 9.96 15.55 -14.85
CA GLY A 94 9.03 14.55 -14.33
C GLY A 94 9.38 13.14 -14.77
N VAL A 95 9.73 12.97 -16.04
CA VAL A 95 10.20 11.69 -16.59
C VAL A 95 11.55 11.28 -16.00
N ALA A 96 12.50 12.22 -15.91
CA ALA A 96 13.80 11.96 -15.29
C ALA A 96 13.67 11.56 -13.82
N TRP A 97 12.82 12.25 -13.06
CA TRP A 97 12.51 11.90 -11.68
C TRP A 97 11.85 10.52 -11.57
N TYR A 98 10.87 10.22 -12.43
CA TYR A 98 10.22 8.91 -12.46
C TYR A 98 11.23 7.78 -12.69
N PHE A 99 12.17 7.94 -13.62
CA PHE A 99 13.23 6.95 -13.88
C PHE A 99 14.29 6.91 -12.77
N PHE A 100 14.61 8.05 -12.18
CA PHE A 100 15.49 8.12 -11.02
C PHE A 100 14.89 7.36 -9.82
N CYS A 101 13.57 7.43 -9.61
CA CYS A 101 12.90 6.63 -8.60
C CYS A 101 12.96 5.12 -8.90
N TRP A 102 13.09 4.68 -10.16
CA TRP A 102 13.28 3.27 -10.48
C TRP A 102 14.74 2.80 -10.31
N LEU A 103 15.70 3.62 -10.73
CA LEU A 103 17.13 3.25 -10.79
C LEU A 103 17.94 3.73 -9.58
N GLY A 104 17.45 4.68 -8.79
CA GLY A 104 18.15 5.22 -7.62
C GLY A 104 17.99 4.36 -6.37
N PRO A 105 18.62 4.71 -5.23
CA PRO A 105 18.74 3.85 -4.05
C PRO A 105 17.42 3.23 -3.59
N SER A 106 17.47 2.05 -2.96
CA SER A 106 16.27 1.30 -2.53
C SER A 106 15.28 2.12 -1.67
N ALA A 107 15.77 3.14 -0.97
CA ALA A 107 14.99 4.09 -0.17
C ALA A 107 14.06 5.00 -1.01
N ILE A 108 14.42 5.32 -2.25
CA ILE A 108 13.62 6.20 -3.12
C ILE A 108 12.78 5.45 -4.16
N VAL A 109 12.94 4.12 -4.26
CA VAL A 109 12.11 3.24 -5.09
C VAL A 109 10.73 3.10 -4.44
N HIS A 110 9.93 4.15 -4.53
CA HIS A 110 8.66 4.25 -3.82
C HIS A 110 7.57 4.77 -4.75
N HIS A 111 6.38 4.15 -4.73
CA HIS A 111 5.24 4.51 -5.59
C HIS A 111 4.83 5.99 -5.47
N ASN A 112 4.67 6.51 -4.24
CA ASN A 112 4.39 7.93 -4.01
C ASN A 112 5.44 8.88 -4.61
N LEU A 113 6.73 8.52 -4.58
CA LEU A 113 7.77 9.37 -5.18
C LEU A 113 7.69 9.32 -6.70
N GLN A 114 7.35 8.17 -7.28
CA GLN A 114 7.10 8.04 -8.72
C GLN A 114 5.92 8.93 -9.16
N GLN A 115 4.86 9.05 -8.35
CA GLN A 115 3.71 9.94 -8.63
C GLN A 115 4.13 11.41 -8.79
N VAL A 116 5.15 11.88 -8.06
CA VAL A 116 5.67 13.25 -8.24
C VAL A 116 6.16 13.45 -9.68
N GLY A 117 6.78 12.42 -10.28
CA GLY A 117 7.23 12.44 -11.67
C GLY A 117 6.07 12.42 -12.67
N VAL A 118 5.07 11.57 -12.43
CA VAL A 118 3.82 11.52 -13.22
C VAL A 118 3.10 12.87 -13.16
N GLY A 119 2.92 13.42 -11.96
CA GLY A 119 2.24 14.67 -11.71
C GLY A 119 2.96 15.87 -12.32
N LEU A 120 4.30 15.93 -12.22
CA LEU A 120 5.10 16.97 -12.86
C LEU A 120 5.01 16.88 -14.40
N THR A 121 4.91 15.66 -14.94
CA THR A 121 4.70 15.44 -16.38
C THR A 121 3.31 15.91 -16.82
N VAL A 122 2.26 15.58 -16.07
CA VAL A 122 0.89 16.06 -16.33
C VAL A 122 0.82 17.59 -16.24
N PHE A 123 1.42 18.18 -15.20
CA PHE A 123 1.53 19.63 -15.06
C PHE A 123 2.23 20.26 -16.28
N GLY A 124 3.34 19.67 -16.72
CA GLY A 124 4.08 20.14 -17.88
C GLY A 124 3.32 20.01 -19.20
N LEU A 125 2.57 18.92 -19.39
CA LEU A 125 1.68 18.75 -20.55
C LEU A 125 0.58 19.82 -20.56
N VAL A 126 -0.10 20.03 -19.43
CA VAL A 126 -1.12 21.08 -19.32
C VAL A 126 -0.52 22.46 -19.59
N LEU A 127 0.65 22.76 -19.03
CA LEU A 127 1.34 24.02 -19.28
C LEU A 127 1.75 24.19 -20.75
N LEU A 128 2.21 23.12 -21.39
CA LEU A 128 2.66 23.12 -22.79
C LEU A 128 1.52 23.47 -23.75
N PHE A 129 0.33 22.91 -23.54
CA PHE A 129 -0.81 23.09 -24.45
C PHE A 129 -1.68 24.31 -24.13
N PHE A 130 -1.91 24.60 -22.85
CA PHE A 130 -2.85 25.64 -22.42
C PHE A 130 -2.15 26.96 -22.02
N GLY A 131 -0.88 26.89 -21.61
CA GLY A 131 -0.07 28.05 -21.21
C GLY A 131 -0.38 28.61 -19.83
N TRP A 132 0.43 29.56 -19.38
CA TRP A 132 0.38 30.12 -18.02
C TRP A 132 -0.95 30.80 -17.66
N LYS A 133 -1.59 31.45 -18.63
CA LYS A 133 -2.86 32.17 -18.39
C LYS A 133 -4.01 31.20 -18.10
N ALA A 134 -4.11 30.11 -18.85
CA ALA A 134 -5.12 29.08 -18.62
C ALA A 134 -4.77 28.25 -17.36
N MET A 135 -3.49 28.08 -17.03
CA MET A 135 -3.06 27.39 -15.81
C MET A 135 -3.64 28.03 -14.53
N ARG A 136 -3.93 29.33 -14.51
CA ARG A 136 -4.64 29.98 -13.39
C ARG A 136 -6.02 29.37 -13.08
N TYR A 137 -6.66 28.73 -14.06
CA TYR A 137 -7.93 28.04 -13.87
C TYR A 137 -7.74 26.53 -13.74
N LEU A 138 -6.68 25.97 -14.36
CA LEU A 138 -6.39 24.54 -14.35
C LEU A 138 -5.54 24.08 -13.15
N TRP A 139 -4.96 24.99 -12.36
CA TRP A 139 -4.11 24.61 -11.22
C TRP A 139 -4.87 23.74 -10.21
N ALA A 140 -6.13 24.07 -9.90
CA ALA A 140 -6.92 23.32 -8.92
C ALA A 140 -7.26 21.91 -9.42
N PRO A 141 -7.78 21.72 -10.66
CA PRO A 141 -7.92 20.41 -11.28
C PRO A 141 -6.63 19.57 -11.30
N VAL A 142 -5.51 20.19 -11.70
CA VAL A 142 -4.21 19.50 -11.81
C VAL A 142 -3.68 19.13 -10.44
N ALA A 143 -3.69 20.05 -9.47
CA ALA A 143 -3.27 19.78 -8.11
C ALA A 143 -4.14 18.70 -7.45
N TYR A 144 -5.45 18.75 -7.67
CA TYR A 144 -6.39 17.74 -7.19
C TYR A 144 -6.03 16.33 -7.71
N PHE A 145 -5.79 16.20 -9.02
CA PHE A 145 -5.35 14.95 -9.61
C PHE A 145 -4.00 14.47 -9.06
N ILE A 146 -3.01 15.36 -8.92
CA ILE A 146 -1.67 15.00 -8.45
C ILE A 146 -1.71 14.49 -7.00
N VAL A 147 -2.46 15.17 -6.13
CA VAL A 147 -2.51 14.89 -4.69
C VAL A 147 -3.39 13.67 -4.39
N PHE A 148 -4.56 13.56 -5.02
CA PHE A 148 -5.55 12.53 -4.67
C PHE A 148 -5.62 11.37 -5.66
N GLY A 149 -5.04 11.50 -6.86
CA GLY A 149 -5.06 10.45 -7.90
C GLY A 149 -4.05 9.33 -7.68
N VAL A 150 -3.59 9.13 -6.44
CA VAL A 150 -2.53 8.18 -6.09
C VAL A 150 -2.88 7.39 -4.83
N THR A 151 -2.41 6.16 -4.78
CA THR A 151 -2.35 5.37 -3.54
C THR A 151 -1.24 5.91 -2.63
N ILE A 152 -1.54 6.08 -1.36
CA ILE A 152 -0.55 6.51 -0.36
C ILE A 152 0.15 5.29 0.25
N SER A 153 1.48 5.33 0.39
CA SER A 153 2.25 4.32 1.12
C SER A 153 1.63 3.96 2.46
N THR A 154 1.56 2.67 2.77
CA THR A 154 1.25 2.18 4.12
C THR A 154 2.22 2.76 5.15
N ARG A 155 3.48 3.01 4.82
CA ARG A 155 4.43 3.62 5.78
C ARG A 155 4.00 5.00 6.25
N LEU A 156 3.60 5.85 5.31
CA LEU A 156 3.20 7.22 5.61
C LEU A 156 1.82 7.25 6.27
N MET A 157 0.93 6.36 5.85
CA MET A 157 -0.40 6.26 6.44
C MET A 157 -0.34 5.72 7.85
N ASN A 158 0.36 4.60 8.09
CA ASN A 158 0.38 3.92 9.38
C ASN A 158 0.71 4.87 10.53
N THR A 159 1.70 5.77 10.37
CA THR A 159 2.03 6.76 11.41
C THR A 159 0.87 7.70 11.75
N VAL A 160 0.10 8.14 10.76
CA VAL A 160 -1.05 9.05 11.00
C VAL A 160 -2.29 8.27 11.42
N THR A 161 -2.49 7.07 10.87
CA THR A 161 -3.65 6.26 11.14
C THR A 161 -3.59 5.58 12.50
N GLU A 162 -2.41 5.17 12.99
CA GLU A 162 -2.25 4.59 14.34
C GLU A 162 -2.81 5.54 15.41
N ASP A 163 -2.40 6.82 15.40
CA ASP A 163 -2.92 7.83 16.34
C ASP A 163 -4.46 8.04 16.21
N LEU A 164 -4.98 7.98 14.98
CA LEU A 164 -6.42 8.10 14.73
C LEU A 164 -7.19 6.85 15.15
N GLN A 165 -6.58 5.66 15.12
CA GLN A 165 -7.18 4.41 15.59
C GLN A 165 -7.36 4.44 17.09
N ASP A 166 -6.35 4.91 17.84
CA ASP A 166 -6.43 5.03 19.28
C ASP A 166 -7.55 5.99 19.69
N LEU A 167 -7.64 7.14 19.01
CA LEU A 167 -8.69 8.12 19.26
C LEU A 167 -10.09 7.59 18.87
N ALA A 168 -10.17 6.83 17.77
CA ALA A 168 -11.42 6.19 17.35
C ALA A 168 -11.84 5.10 18.33
N ALA A 169 -10.91 4.24 18.78
CA ALA A 169 -11.16 3.18 19.74
C ALA A 169 -11.66 3.75 21.08
N TYR A 170 -11.00 4.78 21.58
CA TYR A 170 -11.44 5.47 22.79
C TYR A 170 -12.82 6.14 22.61
N GLY A 171 -13.05 6.80 21.47
CA GLY A 171 -14.34 7.41 21.15
C GLY A 171 -15.47 6.38 21.08
N SER A 172 -15.23 5.24 20.45
CA SER A 172 -16.20 4.14 20.34
C SER A 172 -16.45 3.45 21.68
N TYR A 173 -15.42 3.24 22.49
CA TYR A 173 -15.54 2.79 23.87
C TYR A 173 -16.48 3.69 24.67
N LEU A 174 -16.29 5.02 24.60
CA LEU A 174 -17.15 5.97 25.31
C LEU A 174 -18.60 5.88 24.85
N VAL A 175 -18.84 5.80 23.54
CA VAL A 175 -20.20 5.68 22.98
C VAL A 175 -20.87 4.37 23.41
N LEU A 176 -20.18 3.23 23.32
CA LEU A 176 -20.70 1.93 23.74
C LEU A 176 -21.04 1.91 25.23
N ARG A 177 -20.19 2.52 26.07
CA ARG A 177 -20.44 2.67 27.51
C ARG A 177 -21.64 3.56 27.81
N VAL A 178 -21.82 4.66 27.06
CA VAL A 178 -23.02 5.50 27.15
C VAL A 178 -24.27 4.71 26.78
N LEU A 179 -24.19 3.86 25.76
CA LEU A 179 -25.24 2.92 25.35
C LEU A 179 -25.47 1.76 26.34
N GLN A 180 -24.79 1.75 27.50
CA GLN A 180 -24.93 0.76 28.57
C GLN A 180 -24.45 -0.66 28.21
N TYR A 181 -23.52 -0.79 27.26
CA TYR A 181 -22.81 -2.05 27.05
C TYR A 181 -21.68 -2.22 28.08
N ASP A 182 -21.45 -3.47 28.50
CA ASP A 182 -20.30 -3.84 29.33
C ASP A 182 -19.08 -3.98 28.42
N VAL A 183 -18.18 -3.00 28.49
CA VAL A 183 -17.04 -2.89 27.57
C VAL A 183 -15.76 -2.58 28.32
N ASP A 184 -14.67 -3.23 27.90
CA ASP A 184 -13.31 -2.91 28.32
C ASP A 184 -12.44 -2.52 27.12
N LEU A 185 -11.43 -1.68 27.35
CA LEU A 185 -10.55 -1.17 26.31
C LEU A 185 -9.09 -1.49 26.64
N ALA A 186 -8.46 -2.33 25.81
CA ALA A 186 -7.06 -2.70 25.91
C ALA A 186 -6.34 -2.33 24.60
N GLY A 187 -5.55 -1.24 24.63
CA GLY A 187 -4.95 -0.69 23.42
C GLY A 187 -6.02 -0.27 22.41
N ASN A 188 -5.99 -0.86 21.22
CA ASN A 188 -7.01 -0.67 20.19
C ASN A 188 -8.13 -1.72 20.19
N THR A 189 -8.13 -2.67 21.13
CA THR A 189 -9.11 -3.75 21.17
C THR A 189 -10.18 -3.45 22.20
N ILE A 190 -11.43 -3.45 21.77
CA ILE A 190 -12.62 -3.26 22.62
C ILE A 190 -13.23 -4.63 22.88
N SER A 191 -13.20 -5.11 24.13
CA SER A 191 -13.90 -6.33 24.54
C SER A 191 -15.32 -5.99 24.96
N ILE A 192 -16.32 -6.54 24.27
CA ILE A 192 -17.73 -6.33 24.57
C ILE A 192 -18.28 -7.60 25.24
N PHE A 193 -18.65 -7.50 26.50
CA PHE A 193 -19.21 -8.62 27.27
C PHE A 193 -20.72 -8.67 27.09
N HIS A 194 -21.22 -9.74 26.46
CA HIS A 194 -22.65 -9.96 26.27
C HIS A 194 -23.01 -11.39 26.66
N ASN A 195 -23.98 -11.56 27.56
CA ASN A 195 -24.42 -12.87 28.08
C ASN A 195 -23.29 -13.76 28.64
N GLY A 196 -22.24 -13.15 29.20
CA GLY A 196 -21.07 -13.86 29.75
C GLY A 196 -20.07 -14.36 28.70
N VAL A 197 -20.25 -13.98 27.43
CA VAL A 197 -19.31 -14.24 26.34
C VAL A 197 -18.58 -12.93 25.99
N ASP A 198 -17.26 -13.02 25.82
CA ASP A 198 -16.43 -11.91 25.36
C ASP A 198 -16.42 -11.87 23.82
N HIS A 199 -16.75 -10.71 23.27
CA HIS A 199 -16.68 -10.41 21.85
C HIS A 199 -15.60 -9.34 21.61
N PRO A 200 -14.32 -9.74 21.43
CA PRO A 200 -13.24 -8.79 21.21
C PRO A 200 -13.32 -8.19 19.81
N LEU A 201 -13.36 -6.87 19.72
CA LEU A 201 -13.31 -6.09 18.49
C LEU A 201 -11.99 -5.33 18.42
N ASN A 202 -11.06 -5.80 17.61
CA ASN A 202 -9.84 -5.06 17.33
C ASN A 202 -10.15 -3.89 16.39
N VAL A 203 -10.14 -2.67 16.91
CA VAL A 203 -10.46 -1.46 16.14
C VAL A 203 -9.43 -1.23 15.04
N ALA A 204 -8.15 -1.55 15.27
CA ALA A 204 -7.15 -1.39 14.22
C ALA A 204 -7.34 -2.36 13.06
N GLU A 205 -7.91 -3.53 13.31
CA GLU A 205 -8.25 -4.53 12.30
C GLU A 205 -9.60 -4.19 11.62
N ALA A 206 -10.62 -3.86 12.41
CA ALA A 206 -11.91 -3.37 11.93
C ALA A 206 -11.80 -2.00 11.23
N CYS A 207 -10.71 -1.29 11.42
CA CYS A 207 -10.42 -0.01 10.76
C CYS A 207 -9.09 -0.04 10.01
N SER A 208 -8.50 -1.20 9.73
CA SER A 208 -7.25 -1.29 8.94
C SER A 208 -7.46 -0.76 7.52
N GLY A 209 -8.72 -0.77 7.04
CA GLY A 209 -9.21 -0.03 5.89
C GLY A 209 -9.41 1.49 6.09
N MET A 210 -8.68 2.13 7.03
CA MET A 210 -8.79 3.56 7.33
C MET A 210 -8.25 4.49 6.23
N ARG A 211 -7.97 3.96 5.04
CA ARG A 211 -7.54 4.72 3.85
C ARG A 211 -8.68 5.57 3.28
N MET A 212 -9.89 5.42 3.81
CA MET A 212 -11.03 6.32 3.61
C MET A 212 -10.79 7.75 4.07
N VAL A 213 -9.83 8.02 4.96
CA VAL A 213 -9.49 9.41 5.33
C VAL A 213 -9.04 10.20 4.10
N VAL A 214 -8.25 9.60 3.21
CA VAL A 214 -7.79 10.23 1.97
C VAL A 214 -8.96 10.45 1.02
N ALA A 215 -9.85 9.46 0.89
CA ALA A 215 -11.06 9.57 0.08
C ALA A 215 -12.00 10.68 0.61
N MET A 216 -12.21 10.76 1.92
CA MET A 216 -13.02 11.79 2.57
C MET A 216 -12.39 13.17 2.47
N LEU A 217 -11.06 13.28 2.58
CA LEU A 217 -10.33 14.52 2.34
C LEU A 217 -10.46 14.95 0.87
N ALA A 218 -10.32 14.02 -0.08
CA ALA A 218 -10.50 14.29 -1.50
C ALA A 218 -11.93 14.76 -1.81
N LEU A 219 -12.95 14.15 -1.19
CA LEU A 219 -14.34 14.57 -1.31
C LEU A 219 -14.56 15.96 -0.69
N GLY A 220 -14.05 16.21 0.51
CA GLY A 220 -14.15 17.50 1.20
C GLY A 220 -13.52 18.64 0.40
N VAL A 221 -12.32 18.42 -0.15
CA VAL A 221 -11.64 19.38 -1.04
C VAL A 221 -12.47 19.62 -2.30
N PHE A 222 -12.99 18.57 -2.93
CA PHE A 222 -13.82 18.71 -4.13
C PHE A 222 -15.09 19.53 -3.86
N LEU A 223 -15.81 19.23 -2.78
CA LEU A 223 -17.02 19.95 -2.38
C LEU A 223 -16.71 21.40 -2.00
N ALA A 224 -15.58 21.65 -1.34
CA ALA A 224 -15.13 23.01 -1.03
C ALA A 224 -14.87 23.84 -2.30
N PHE A 225 -14.19 23.29 -3.30
CA PHE A 225 -13.89 24.00 -4.54
C PHE A 225 -15.12 24.23 -5.43
N THR A 226 -16.09 23.32 -5.41
CA THR A 226 -17.32 23.40 -6.22
C THR A 226 -18.43 24.20 -5.57
N GLY A 227 -18.52 24.15 -4.24
CA GLY A 227 -19.68 24.65 -3.51
C GLY A 227 -19.43 25.84 -2.59
N LEU A 228 -18.23 26.40 -2.50
CA LEU A 228 -17.97 27.57 -1.65
C LEU A 228 -17.24 28.67 -2.41
N SER A 229 -17.69 29.91 -2.24
CA SER A 229 -17.13 31.12 -2.88
C SER A 229 -15.86 31.59 -2.15
N HIS A 230 -15.88 31.60 -0.82
CA HIS A 230 -14.82 32.19 0.00
C HIS A 230 -13.71 31.20 0.36
N VAL A 231 -12.45 31.64 0.25
CA VAL A 231 -11.28 30.80 0.55
C VAL A 231 -11.29 30.31 2.00
N TRP A 232 -11.70 31.15 2.96
CA TRP A 232 -11.75 30.73 4.36
C TRP A 232 -12.79 29.63 4.61
N GLN A 233 -13.97 29.69 3.96
CA GLN A 233 -14.99 28.62 4.06
C GLN A 233 -14.42 27.31 3.51
N ARG A 234 -13.67 27.38 2.40
CA ARG A 234 -12.97 26.21 1.83
C ARG A 234 -11.96 25.64 2.81
N VAL A 235 -11.13 26.49 3.42
CA VAL A 235 -10.14 26.08 4.42
C VAL A 235 -10.84 25.42 5.61
N VAL A 236 -11.94 25.97 6.11
CA VAL A 236 -12.71 25.37 7.21
C VAL A 236 -13.24 23.99 6.84
N VAL A 237 -13.84 23.80 5.65
CA VAL A 237 -14.29 22.46 5.21
C VAL A 237 -13.15 21.47 5.12
N VAL A 238 -11.99 21.89 4.58
CA VAL A 238 -10.80 21.03 4.48
C VAL A 238 -10.27 20.67 5.87
N LEU A 239 -10.24 21.62 6.81
CA LEU A 239 -9.84 21.35 8.20
C LEU A 239 -10.83 20.45 8.94
N MET A 240 -12.13 20.54 8.62
CA MET A 240 -13.16 19.65 9.14
C MET A 240 -13.09 18.23 8.59
N ALA A 241 -12.27 17.97 7.57
CA ALA A 241 -12.15 16.63 7.00
C ALA A 241 -11.67 15.59 8.02
N ALA A 242 -10.65 15.92 8.82
CA ALA A 242 -10.14 15.00 9.84
C ALA A 242 -11.16 14.76 10.98
N PRO A 243 -11.79 15.79 11.59
CA PRO A 243 -12.87 15.59 12.56
C PRO A 243 -14.07 14.80 12.02
N VAL A 244 -14.52 15.09 10.79
CA VAL A 244 -15.63 14.37 10.16
C VAL A 244 -15.25 12.90 9.93
N ALA A 245 -14.04 12.64 9.41
CA ALA A 245 -13.57 11.28 9.20
C ALA A 245 -13.47 10.49 10.51
N LEU A 246 -12.91 11.09 11.56
CA LEU A 246 -12.84 10.49 12.89
C LEU A 246 -14.24 10.18 13.45
N PHE A 247 -15.15 11.15 13.37
CA PHE A 247 -16.52 10.99 13.88
C PHE A 247 -17.28 9.87 13.17
N VAL A 248 -17.23 9.85 11.83
CA VAL A 248 -17.82 8.78 11.02
C VAL A 248 -17.19 7.43 11.36
N ASN A 249 -15.87 7.39 11.57
CA ASN A 249 -15.18 6.16 11.93
C ASN A 249 -15.59 5.66 13.33
N ILE A 250 -15.74 6.54 14.32
CA ILE A 250 -16.25 6.18 15.66
C ILE A 250 -17.62 5.51 15.55
N LEU A 251 -18.54 6.10 14.78
CA LEU A 251 -19.90 5.55 14.59
C LEU A 251 -19.88 4.21 13.84
N ARG A 252 -19.00 4.06 12.86
CA ARG A 252 -18.76 2.79 12.16
C ARG A 252 -18.31 1.70 13.12
N VAL A 253 -17.31 1.96 13.96
CA VAL A 253 -16.78 0.99 14.93
C VAL A 253 -17.86 0.60 15.95
N VAL A 254 -18.63 1.56 16.44
CA VAL A 254 -19.77 1.28 17.34
C VAL A 254 -20.78 0.36 16.65
N THR A 255 -21.08 0.64 15.37
CA THR A 255 -22.02 -0.19 14.59
C THR A 255 -21.49 -1.61 14.37
N LEU A 256 -20.20 -1.76 14.06
CA LEU A 256 -19.55 -3.07 13.93
C LEU A 256 -19.54 -3.82 15.26
N GLY A 257 -19.23 -3.15 16.38
CA GLY A 257 -19.26 -3.75 17.71
C GLY A 257 -20.67 -4.16 18.15
N MET A 258 -21.71 -3.44 17.73
CA MET A 258 -23.10 -3.88 17.97
C MET A 258 -23.48 -5.07 17.08
N LEU A 259 -23.04 -5.08 15.82
CA LEU A 259 -23.32 -6.18 14.89
C LEU A 259 -22.57 -7.46 15.25
N SER A 260 -21.36 -7.37 15.82
CA SER A 260 -20.58 -8.52 16.28
C SER A 260 -21.24 -9.30 17.41
N LEU A 261 -22.21 -8.70 18.11
CA LEU A 261 -23.02 -9.37 19.12
C LEU A 261 -24.06 -10.32 18.51
N ILE A 262 -24.46 -10.09 17.26
CA ILE A 262 -25.41 -10.94 16.53
C ILE A 262 -24.63 -12.07 15.84
N ASP A 263 -23.60 -11.70 15.09
CA ASP A 263 -22.68 -12.63 14.43
C ASP A 263 -21.29 -11.99 14.36
N SER A 264 -20.28 -12.68 14.89
CA SER A 264 -18.89 -12.25 14.81
C SER A 264 -18.41 -12.11 13.36
N GLU A 265 -19.01 -12.85 12.42
CA GLU A 265 -18.69 -12.77 11.00
C GLU A 265 -19.10 -11.42 10.38
N PHE A 266 -20.06 -10.67 10.95
CA PHE A 266 -20.37 -9.31 10.46
C PHE A 266 -19.27 -8.29 10.73
N ALA A 267 -18.42 -8.54 11.73
CA ALA A 267 -17.24 -7.73 12.00
C ALA A 267 -16.01 -8.16 11.19
N ALA A 268 -16.09 -9.28 10.46
CA ALA A 268 -15.05 -9.82 9.59
C ALA A 268 -15.51 -9.94 8.12
N GLY A 269 -14.60 -10.26 7.21
CA GLY A 269 -14.94 -10.62 5.82
C GLY A 269 -15.55 -9.51 4.93
N ASP A 270 -16.33 -9.90 3.92
CA ASP A 270 -16.86 -9.00 2.89
C ASP A 270 -17.88 -7.97 3.41
N PHE A 271 -18.60 -8.31 4.48
CA PHE A 271 -19.62 -7.45 5.07
C PHE A 271 -19.00 -6.22 5.74
N HIS A 272 -17.84 -6.40 6.38
CA HIS A 272 -17.03 -5.31 6.93
C HIS A 272 -16.62 -4.28 5.86
N THR A 273 -16.24 -4.76 4.67
CA THR A 273 -15.89 -3.93 3.51
C THR A 273 -17.11 -3.16 3.00
N PHE A 274 -18.27 -3.83 2.90
CA PHE A 274 -19.53 -3.21 2.47
C PHE A 274 -19.99 -2.12 3.44
N ILE A 275 -19.95 -2.37 4.75
CA ILE A 275 -20.27 -1.37 5.78
C ILE A 275 -19.33 -0.16 5.62
N GLY A 276 -18.04 -0.40 5.41
CA GLY A 276 -17.06 0.68 5.15
C GLY A 276 -17.48 1.59 4.00
N LEU A 277 -17.97 1.03 2.88
CA LEU A 277 -18.47 1.79 1.73
C LEU A 277 -19.77 2.56 2.08
N LEU A 278 -20.70 1.92 2.79
CA LEU A 278 -21.98 2.52 3.18
C LEU A 278 -21.78 3.79 4.01
N TRP A 279 -20.75 3.83 4.87
CA TRP A 279 -20.42 4.97 5.72
C TRP A 279 -19.87 6.20 4.97
N LEU A 280 -19.63 6.13 3.65
CA LEU A 280 -19.42 7.31 2.82
C LEU A 280 -20.65 8.22 2.73
N ILE A 281 -21.85 7.64 2.76
CA ILE A 281 -23.10 8.41 2.62
C ILE A 281 -23.28 9.37 3.80
N PRO A 282 -23.20 8.92 5.08
CA PRO A 282 -23.18 9.82 6.23
C PRO A 282 -22.08 10.88 6.15
N ALA A 283 -20.88 10.52 5.71
CA ALA A 283 -19.78 11.49 5.55
C ALA A 283 -20.13 12.60 4.55
N LEU A 284 -20.69 12.24 3.40
CA LEU A 284 -21.19 13.20 2.41
C LEU A 284 -22.27 14.10 3.00
N LEU A 285 -23.24 13.54 3.72
CA LEU A 285 -24.32 14.31 4.35
C LEU A 285 -23.79 15.28 5.41
N LEU A 286 -22.78 14.89 6.20
CA LEU A 286 -22.11 15.77 7.15
C LEU A 286 -21.40 16.92 6.44
N TYR A 287 -20.68 16.67 5.34
CA TYR A 287 -20.07 17.73 4.55
C TYR A 287 -21.11 18.70 3.98
N LEU A 288 -22.21 18.19 3.43
CA LEU A 288 -23.31 19.02 2.93
C LEU A 288 -23.93 19.86 4.06
N GLY A 289 -24.08 19.30 5.25
CA GLY A 289 -24.53 20.01 6.46
C GLY A 289 -23.58 21.14 6.87
N ILE A 290 -22.28 20.87 6.95
CA ILE A 290 -21.25 21.87 7.26
C ILE A 290 -21.27 23.00 6.22
N MET A 291 -21.32 22.65 4.93
CA MET A 291 -21.41 23.65 3.86
C MET A 291 -22.69 24.47 3.94
N TRP A 292 -23.82 23.86 4.28
CA TRP A 292 -25.09 24.55 4.49
C TRP A 292 -25.00 25.56 5.63
N VAL A 293 -24.37 25.20 6.76
CA VAL A 293 -24.11 26.12 7.88
C VAL A 293 -23.20 27.27 7.42
N LEU A 294 -22.06 26.95 6.80
CA LEU A 294 -21.07 27.96 6.36
C LEU A 294 -21.66 28.97 5.36
N ARG A 295 -22.50 28.52 4.44
CA ARG A 295 -23.21 29.37 3.49
C ARG A 295 -24.21 30.31 4.16
N ARG A 296 -24.79 29.92 5.30
CA ARG A 296 -25.71 30.77 6.08
C ARG A 296 -25.00 31.77 6.99
N LEU A 297 -23.76 31.50 7.36
CA LEU A 297 -22.96 32.41 8.21
C LEU A 297 -22.47 33.65 7.46
N VAL A 298 -22.35 33.58 6.14
CA VAL A 298 -22.06 34.72 5.28
C VAL A 298 -23.34 35.10 4.59
N VAL A 299 -23.97 36.18 5.05
CA VAL A 299 -24.95 36.89 4.22
C VAL A 299 -24.14 37.48 3.08
N GLU A 300 -24.18 36.84 1.92
CA GLU A 300 -23.78 37.50 0.69
C GLU A 300 -24.75 38.68 0.57
N GLU A 301 -24.31 39.88 0.97
CA GLU A 301 -24.91 41.09 0.43
C GLU A 301 -24.86 40.88 -1.06
N ALA A 302 -26.03 40.68 -1.66
CA ALA A 302 -26.17 40.67 -3.10
C ALA A 302 -25.55 42.00 -3.53
N SER A 303 -24.28 41.94 -3.92
CA SER A 303 -23.61 43.05 -4.56
C SER A 303 -24.53 43.30 -5.73
N GLN A 304 -25.27 44.41 -5.64
CA GLN A 304 -26.16 44.84 -6.69
C GLN A 304 -25.33 44.75 -7.95
N GLU A 305 -25.61 43.74 -8.78
CA GLU A 305 -25.15 43.72 -10.15
C GLU A 305 -25.78 44.96 -10.76
N ALA A 306 -25.03 46.06 -10.69
CA ALA A 306 -25.29 47.26 -11.44
C ALA A 306 -25.45 46.82 -12.90
N GLY A 307 -26.70 46.80 -13.35
CA GLY A 307 -27.12 46.63 -14.74
C GLY A 307 -26.43 45.49 -15.48
N VAL A 308 -27.01 44.28 -15.42
CA VAL A 308 -26.88 43.33 -16.52
C VAL A 308 -27.54 43.96 -17.75
N GLN A 309 -26.80 44.81 -18.47
CA GLN A 309 -27.01 44.96 -19.89
C GLN A 309 -26.92 43.56 -20.49
N PRO A 310 -27.79 43.19 -21.45
CA PRO A 310 -27.66 41.92 -22.14
C PRO A 310 -26.26 41.87 -22.74
N ARG A 311 -25.37 41.09 -22.10
CA ARG A 311 -24.03 40.82 -22.60
C ARG A 311 -24.24 40.30 -24.01
N THR A 312 -23.90 41.14 -24.98
CA THR A 312 -23.77 40.76 -26.38
C THR A 312 -23.05 39.43 -26.38
N GLU A 313 -23.61 38.41 -27.03
CA GLU A 313 -22.99 37.10 -27.21
C GLU A 313 -21.58 37.33 -27.76
N ALA A 314 -20.60 37.48 -26.88
CA ALA A 314 -19.21 37.58 -27.26
C ALA A 314 -18.95 36.25 -27.94
N ALA A 315 -18.79 36.31 -29.27
CA ALA A 315 -18.65 35.16 -30.14
C ALA A 315 -17.74 34.15 -29.44
N ARG A 316 -18.31 33.00 -29.08
CA ARG A 316 -17.56 31.87 -28.51
C ARG A 316 -16.49 31.55 -29.54
N THR A 317 -15.27 32.03 -29.34
CA THR A 317 -14.17 31.63 -30.19
C THR A 317 -14.02 30.13 -29.97
N PRO A 318 -14.13 29.30 -31.02
CA PRO A 318 -13.87 27.87 -30.87
C PRO A 318 -12.49 27.72 -30.26
N PHE A 319 -12.30 26.72 -29.38
CA PHE A 319 -11.00 26.40 -28.80
C PHE A 319 -9.96 26.29 -29.92
N ALA A 320 -9.19 27.36 -30.13
CA ALA A 320 -8.28 27.48 -31.24
C ALA A 320 -6.88 27.33 -30.69
N PHE A 321 -6.33 26.13 -30.80
CA PHE A 321 -4.91 25.89 -30.55
C PHE A 321 -4.07 26.57 -31.62
N ASP A 322 -2.96 27.19 -31.23
CA ASP A 322 -2.00 27.79 -32.15
C ASP A 322 -1.42 26.74 -33.12
N ARG A 323 -0.94 27.16 -34.30
CA ARG A 323 -0.25 26.31 -35.29
C ARG A 323 0.93 25.55 -34.68
N ARG A 324 1.52 26.09 -33.60
CA ARG A 324 2.60 25.47 -32.83
C ARG A 324 2.16 24.26 -32.01
N ALA A 325 0.87 24.07 -31.77
CA ALA A 325 0.37 22.94 -30.98
C ALA A 325 0.68 21.59 -31.63
N ALA A 326 0.61 21.49 -32.97
CA ALA A 326 0.98 20.26 -33.67
C ALA A 326 2.47 19.92 -33.48
N LEU A 327 3.35 20.92 -33.56
CA LEU A 327 4.78 20.75 -33.29
C LEU A 327 5.02 20.38 -31.83
N ALA A 328 4.34 21.03 -30.88
CA ALA A 328 4.43 20.69 -29.47
C ALA A 328 3.96 19.27 -29.17
N THR A 329 2.90 18.78 -29.81
CA THR A 329 2.49 17.37 -29.69
C THR A 329 3.57 16.44 -30.21
N MET A 330 4.13 16.70 -31.40
CA MET A 330 5.22 15.86 -31.94
C MET A 330 6.44 15.85 -31.03
N VAL A 331 6.84 17.01 -30.50
CA VAL A 331 7.99 17.11 -29.57
C VAL A 331 7.69 16.41 -28.25
N ALA A 332 6.49 16.56 -27.68
CA ALA A 332 6.10 15.89 -26.44
C ALA A 332 6.05 14.37 -26.62
N CYS A 333 5.40 13.86 -27.68
CA CYS A 333 5.37 12.44 -28.01
C CYS A 333 6.79 11.91 -28.24
N GLY A 334 7.60 12.61 -29.03
CA GLY A 334 8.99 12.24 -29.29
C GLY A 334 9.82 12.17 -28.01
N ALA A 335 9.72 13.18 -27.15
CA ALA A 335 10.41 13.20 -25.86
C ALA A 335 9.99 12.02 -24.97
N LEU A 336 8.69 11.74 -24.86
CA LEU A 336 8.17 10.63 -24.06
C LEU A 336 8.62 9.27 -24.63
N VAL A 337 8.48 9.04 -25.93
CA VAL A 337 8.85 7.78 -26.59
C VAL A 337 10.35 7.54 -26.50
N VAL A 338 11.18 8.55 -26.83
CA VAL A 338 12.64 8.44 -26.73
C VAL A 338 13.06 8.18 -25.29
N SER A 339 12.45 8.85 -24.31
CA SER A 339 12.73 8.62 -22.90
C SER A 339 12.35 7.20 -22.46
N GLY A 340 11.16 6.72 -22.83
CA GLY A 340 10.71 5.36 -22.49
C GLY A 340 11.55 4.26 -23.15
N LEU A 341 11.91 4.43 -24.43
CA LEU A 341 12.82 3.50 -25.14
C LEU A 341 14.23 3.55 -24.56
N GLY A 342 14.75 4.75 -24.28
CA GLY A 342 16.05 4.95 -23.65
C GLY A 342 16.13 4.30 -22.28
N PHE A 343 15.08 4.44 -21.46
CA PHE A 343 14.99 3.78 -20.16
C PHE A 343 15.01 2.25 -20.28
N ARG A 344 14.22 1.67 -21.20
CA ARG A 344 14.25 0.22 -21.47
C ARG A 344 15.64 -0.23 -21.93
N GLY A 345 16.30 0.55 -22.77
CA GLY A 345 17.68 0.32 -23.20
C GLY A 345 18.67 0.33 -22.02
N ILE A 346 18.57 1.32 -21.13
CA ILE A 346 19.40 1.42 -19.92
C ILE A 346 19.17 0.21 -19.00
N VAL A 347 17.92 -0.14 -18.72
CA VAL A 347 17.56 -1.28 -17.86
C VAL A 347 18.07 -2.60 -18.44
N SER A 348 17.89 -2.81 -19.74
CA SER A 348 18.38 -4.00 -20.43
C SER A 348 19.91 -4.05 -20.47
N GLY A 349 20.58 -2.91 -20.71
CA GLY A 349 22.04 -2.81 -20.72
C GLY A 349 22.66 -3.04 -19.34
N LEU A 350 22.01 -2.57 -18.28
CA LEU A 350 22.42 -2.81 -16.89
C LEU A 350 22.06 -4.21 -16.38
N LYS A 351 21.26 -4.99 -17.13
CA LYS A 351 20.74 -6.32 -16.74
C LYS A 351 20.09 -6.31 -15.35
N VAL A 352 19.36 -5.25 -15.02
CA VAL A 352 18.69 -5.10 -13.73
C VAL A 352 17.21 -5.47 -13.82
N TYR A 353 16.75 -6.23 -12.83
CA TYR A 353 15.35 -6.59 -12.64
C TYR A 353 14.70 -5.59 -11.69
N LEU A 354 13.97 -4.64 -12.28
CA LEU A 354 13.23 -3.61 -11.55
C LEU A 354 11.99 -4.17 -10.85
N LEU A 355 11.29 -5.09 -11.53
CA LEU A 355 10.15 -5.80 -11.00
C LEU A 355 10.57 -7.23 -10.65
N LYS A 356 10.41 -7.58 -9.38
CA LYS A 356 10.57 -8.93 -8.86
C LYS A 356 9.36 -9.77 -9.23
N LYS A 357 9.62 -11.01 -9.64
CA LYS A 357 8.59 -12.03 -9.85
C LYS A 357 8.34 -12.80 -8.56
N PRO A 358 7.09 -13.29 -8.35
CA PRO A 358 6.80 -14.17 -7.24
C PRO A 358 7.52 -15.51 -7.39
N VAL A 359 7.79 -16.14 -6.25
CA VAL A 359 8.31 -17.49 -6.11
C VAL A 359 7.36 -18.24 -5.19
N PRO A 360 6.73 -19.34 -5.63
CA PRO A 360 5.90 -20.16 -4.76
C PRO A 360 6.74 -20.88 -3.71
N LEU A 361 6.09 -21.28 -2.61
CA LEU A 361 6.67 -22.21 -1.65
C LEU A 361 6.86 -23.59 -2.30
N ARG A 362 7.93 -24.30 -1.94
CA ARG A 362 8.14 -25.70 -2.36
C ARG A 362 7.15 -26.64 -1.70
N HIS A 363 6.88 -26.38 -0.41
CA HIS A 363 5.87 -27.08 0.37
C HIS A 363 5.12 -26.07 1.25
N LYS A 364 3.81 -26.30 1.46
CA LYS A 364 3.00 -25.44 2.34
C LYS A 364 3.60 -25.40 3.75
N LEU A 365 3.57 -24.26 4.42
CA LEU A 365 4.08 -24.14 5.79
C LEU A 365 3.39 -25.11 6.78
N ALA A 366 2.11 -25.45 6.54
CA ALA A 366 1.38 -26.44 7.31
C ALA A 366 2.01 -27.86 7.29
N THR A 367 2.89 -28.15 6.33
CA THR A 367 3.61 -29.44 6.25
C THR A 367 4.73 -29.58 7.28
N ILE A 368 5.12 -28.49 7.95
CA ILE A 368 6.08 -28.55 9.06
C ILE A 368 5.54 -29.56 10.11
N PRO A 369 6.36 -30.53 10.57
CA PRO A 369 5.88 -31.65 11.37
C PRO A 369 5.10 -31.23 12.62
N SER A 370 3.90 -31.80 12.80
CA SER A 370 3.07 -31.58 13.99
C SER A 370 3.51 -32.44 15.18
N ARG A 371 4.23 -33.54 14.93
CA ARG A 371 4.78 -34.42 15.97
C ARG A 371 6.25 -34.68 15.70
N SER A 372 6.98 -35.01 16.78
CA SER A 372 8.36 -35.48 16.70
C SER A 372 9.35 -34.43 16.19
N LEU A 373 9.17 -33.14 16.47
CA LEU A 373 10.15 -32.10 16.13
C LEU A 373 11.28 -32.07 17.18
N GLY A 374 12.20 -33.02 17.10
CA GLY A 374 13.16 -33.25 18.19
C GLY A 374 12.42 -33.68 19.46
N ARG A 375 12.52 -32.88 20.54
CA ARG A 375 11.76 -33.07 21.79
C ARG A 375 10.46 -32.26 21.83
N TRP A 376 10.01 -31.70 20.71
CA TRP A 376 8.84 -30.84 20.65
C TRP A 376 7.69 -31.49 19.89
N GLU A 377 6.46 -31.23 20.35
CA GLU A 377 5.24 -31.64 19.67
C GLU A 377 4.20 -30.53 19.68
N LYS A 378 3.35 -30.52 18.64
CA LYS A 378 2.22 -29.60 18.53
C LYS A 378 1.27 -29.84 19.69
N VAL A 379 0.85 -28.74 20.33
CA VAL A 379 -0.22 -28.74 21.33
C VAL A 379 -1.43 -28.01 20.74
N GLY A 380 -2.58 -28.66 20.76
CA GLY A 380 -3.82 -28.13 20.21
C GLY A 380 -3.86 -28.10 18.68
N GLU A 381 -4.83 -27.37 18.13
CA GLU A 381 -4.95 -27.16 16.69
C GLU A 381 -4.12 -25.96 16.21
N ASP A 382 -3.87 -25.91 14.90
CA ASP A 382 -3.22 -24.74 14.31
C ASP A 382 -4.18 -23.55 14.44
N ARG A 383 -3.65 -22.39 14.85
CA ARG A 383 -4.45 -21.18 15.00
C ARG A 383 -4.72 -20.59 13.63
N LEU A 384 -5.99 -20.63 13.21
CA LEU A 384 -6.44 -19.90 12.05
C LEU A 384 -6.51 -18.42 12.40
N LEU A 385 -5.99 -17.59 11.50
CA LEU A 385 -6.11 -16.14 11.58
C LEU A 385 -7.38 -15.71 10.86
N ASP A 386 -8.06 -14.73 11.43
CA ASP A 386 -9.25 -14.14 10.83
C ASP A 386 -8.88 -13.42 9.53
N GLN A 387 -9.85 -13.25 8.63
CA GLN A 387 -9.61 -12.67 7.30
C GLN A 387 -9.03 -11.25 7.37
N ALA A 388 -9.41 -10.46 8.38
CA ALA A 388 -8.90 -9.10 8.50
C ALA A 388 -7.43 -9.07 9.00
N VAL A 389 -7.01 -10.02 9.84
CA VAL A 389 -5.59 -10.25 10.16
C VAL A 389 -4.82 -10.65 8.90
N ILE A 390 -5.37 -11.56 8.07
CA ILE A 390 -4.74 -12.00 6.81
C ILE A 390 -4.54 -10.82 5.84
N GLN A 391 -5.57 -9.98 5.68
CA GLN A 391 -5.50 -8.77 4.86
C GLN A 391 -4.44 -7.79 5.40
N THR A 392 -4.40 -7.58 6.71
CA THR A 392 -3.42 -6.71 7.38
C THR A 392 -2.00 -7.26 7.24
N LEU A 393 -1.83 -8.58 7.36
CA LEU A 393 -0.55 -9.25 7.15
C LEU A 393 -0.09 -9.14 5.71
N GLY A 394 -1.00 -9.04 4.74
CA GLY A 394 -0.71 -8.98 3.30
C GLY A 394 -0.27 -10.32 2.71
N THR A 395 -0.55 -11.43 3.39
CA THR A 395 -0.27 -12.79 2.90
C THR A 395 -1.22 -13.82 3.50
N SER A 396 -1.68 -14.75 2.66
CA SER A 396 -2.41 -15.94 3.08
C SER A 396 -1.51 -17.13 3.41
N GLU A 397 -0.20 -17.04 3.14
CA GLU A 397 0.77 -18.09 3.40
C GLU A 397 1.37 -17.90 4.80
N TYR A 398 0.76 -18.54 5.80
CA TYR A 398 1.20 -18.48 7.19
C TYR A 398 1.07 -19.82 7.92
N LEU A 399 1.74 -19.91 9.07
CA LEU A 399 1.56 -20.97 10.07
C LEU A 399 1.57 -20.33 11.46
N SER A 400 0.59 -20.68 12.29
CA SER A 400 0.50 -20.25 13.68
C SER A 400 0.23 -21.46 14.56
N ARG A 401 1.18 -21.83 15.42
CA ARG A 401 1.13 -23.11 16.13
C ARG A 401 1.82 -23.03 17.47
N VAL A 402 1.31 -23.75 18.47
CA VAL A 402 2.00 -23.94 19.75
C VAL A 402 2.76 -25.27 19.73
N TYR A 403 4.04 -25.23 20.07
CA TYR A 403 4.83 -26.41 20.37
C TYR A 403 5.12 -26.47 21.86
N ALA A 404 5.04 -27.65 22.46
CA ALA A 404 5.54 -27.88 23.81
C ALA A 404 6.51 -29.05 23.82
N ARG A 405 7.44 -29.03 24.77
CA ARG A 405 8.35 -30.16 24.93
C ARG A 405 7.60 -31.42 25.35
N THR A 406 8.13 -32.57 24.96
CA THR A 406 7.59 -33.88 25.30
C THR A 406 7.87 -34.25 26.75
N ASP A 407 9.01 -33.81 27.29
CA ASP A 407 9.43 -34.02 28.67
C ASP A 407 8.91 -32.96 29.65
N ASP A 408 8.62 -31.75 29.18
CA ASP A 408 8.04 -30.66 29.97
C ASP A 408 6.97 -29.91 29.17
N LYS A 409 5.70 -30.16 29.49
CA LYS A 409 4.56 -29.50 28.82
C LYS A 409 4.41 -28.01 29.18
N THR A 410 5.03 -27.55 30.27
CA THR A 410 5.06 -26.13 30.62
C THR A 410 6.08 -25.37 29.78
N ALA A 411 7.03 -26.09 29.17
CA ALA A 411 7.94 -25.55 28.17
C ALA A 411 7.27 -25.42 26.81
N ALA A 412 6.30 -24.50 26.69
CA ALA A 412 5.62 -24.18 25.45
C ALA A 412 6.23 -22.94 24.75
N LEU A 413 6.18 -22.94 23.42
CA LEU A 413 6.51 -21.83 22.54
C LEU A 413 5.41 -21.70 21.49
N TYR A 414 4.91 -20.48 21.31
CA TYR A 414 4.11 -20.13 20.15
C TYR A 414 5.06 -19.83 18.98
N VAL A 415 4.87 -20.50 17.86
CA VAL A 415 5.62 -20.34 16.62
C VAL A 415 4.69 -19.77 15.57
N HIS A 416 5.07 -18.62 15.03
CA HIS A 416 4.35 -17.96 13.95
C HIS A 416 5.28 -17.71 12.77
N MET A 417 4.84 -18.09 11.59
CA MET A 417 5.58 -17.92 10.35
C MET A 417 4.70 -17.31 9.28
N THR A 418 5.26 -16.39 8.51
CA THR A 418 4.60 -15.79 7.35
C THR A 418 5.54 -15.76 6.16
N TYR A 419 5.01 -16.03 4.97
CA TYR A 419 5.76 -16.03 3.72
C TYR A 419 5.25 -14.93 2.79
N TYR A 420 6.18 -14.23 2.17
CA TYR A 420 5.91 -13.13 1.27
C TYR A 420 6.74 -13.28 0.01
N THR A 421 6.12 -12.97 -1.12
CA THR A 421 6.79 -12.95 -2.42
C THR A 421 6.17 -11.85 -3.29
N ASP A 422 6.68 -11.65 -4.51
CA ASP A 422 6.34 -10.53 -5.41
C ASP A 422 6.92 -9.16 -4.95
N GLN A 423 6.32 -8.05 -5.38
CA GLN A 423 6.62 -6.69 -4.96
C GLN A 423 6.29 -6.46 -3.48
N ILE A 424 7.20 -6.88 -2.61
CA ILE A 424 7.26 -6.57 -1.18
C ILE A 424 7.45 -5.04 -0.94
N ASP A 425 6.39 -4.25 -1.09
CA ASP A 425 6.42 -2.80 -0.78
C ASP A 425 6.04 -2.51 0.68
N ALA A 426 5.43 -3.49 1.37
CA ALA A 426 5.04 -3.39 2.77
C ALA A 426 6.24 -3.61 3.72
N ILE A 427 6.25 -2.89 4.84
CA ILE A 427 7.16 -3.20 5.96
C ILE A 427 6.70 -4.54 6.57
N PRO A 428 7.62 -5.49 6.85
CA PRO A 428 7.27 -6.71 7.55
C PRO A 428 6.57 -6.41 8.88
N HIS A 429 5.44 -7.05 9.13
CA HIS A 429 4.74 -6.92 10.41
C HIS A 429 5.55 -7.58 11.53
N VAL A 430 5.98 -6.80 12.52
CA VAL A 430 6.85 -7.25 13.61
C VAL A 430 6.19 -7.09 14.98
N PRO A 431 6.52 -7.96 15.96
CA PRO A 431 6.07 -7.82 17.35
C PRO A 431 6.27 -6.43 17.95
N ASP A 432 7.33 -5.72 17.55
CA ASP A 432 7.64 -4.35 18.00
C ASP A 432 6.43 -3.40 17.85
N ARG A 433 5.58 -3.60 16.84
CA ARG A 433 4.41 -2.75 16.59
C ARG A 433 3.11 -3.46 16.95
N CYS A 434 3.01 -4.75 16.62
CA CYS A 434 1.80 -5.53 16.83
C CYS A 434 1.41 -5.63 18.30
N PHE A 435 2.37 -5.93 19.18
CA PHE A 435 2.05 -6.19 20.58
C PHE A 435 1.79 -4.89 21.33
N LEU A 436 2.44 -3.78 20.91
CA LEU A 436 2.09 -2.44 21.39
C LEU A 436 0.66 -2.07 20.98
N ALA A 437 0.30 -2.28 19.72
CA ALA A 437 -1.04 -2.01 19.21
C ALA A 437 -2.11 -2.83 19.96
N SER A 438 -1.80 -4.07 20.36
CA SER A 438 -2.68 -4.90 21.18
C SER A 438 -2.69 -4.50 22.67
N GLY A 439 -2.18 -3.33 23.05
CA GLY A 439 -2.23 -2.79 24.41
C GLY A 439 -1.15 -3.31 25.37
N ARG A 440 -0.10 -3.99 24.88
CA ARG A 440 1.01 -4.42 25.74
C ARG A 440 2.07 -3.33 25.86
N ASN A 441 2.66 -3.19 27.04
CA ASN A 441 3.71 -2.18 27.27
C ASN A 441 5.09 -2.82 27.11
N GLN A 442 5.92 -2.27 26.23
CA GLN A 442 7.30 -2.74 26.09
C GLN A 442 8.13 -2.32 27.32
N ILE A 443 8.78 -3.29 27.97
CA ILE A 443 9.52 -3.08 29.23
C ILE A 443 10.98 -2.68 28.96
N ASP A 444 11.59 -3.29 27.94
CA ASP A 444 13.02 -3.16 27.65
C ASP A 444 13.27 -2.87 26.16
N ARG A 445 14.44 -2.31 25.85
CA ARG A 445 14.84 -2.07 24.45
C ARG A 445 15.04 -3.41 23.73
N PRO A 446 14.74 -3.47 22.41
CA PRO A 446 14.95 -4.69 21.64
C PRO A 446 16.43 -5.08 21.64
N ARG A 447 16.72 -6.36 21.85
CA ARG A 447 18.08 -6.93 21.87
C ARG A 447 18.25 -7.90 20.70
N HIS A 448 19.43 -7.93 20.07
CA HIS A 448 19.78 -8.97 19.10
C HIS A 448 20.62 -10.01 19.82
N LEU A 449 20.07 -11.20 20.01
CA LEU A 449 20.71 -12.29 20.73
C LEU A 449 21.13 -13.37 19.73
N PRO A 450 22.39 -13.87 19.79
CA PRO A 450 22.85 -14.91 18.89
C PRO A 450 22.08 -16.21 19.15
N VAL A 451 21.81 -16.95 18.07
CA VAL A 451 21.19 -18.28 18.14
C VAL A 451 22.29 -19.34 18.07
N GLU A 452 22.26 -20.26 19.04
CA GLU A 452 23.19 -21.37 19.11
C GLU A 452 22.64 -22.57 18.35
N ILE A 453 23.08 -22.75 17.11
CA ILE A 453 22.77 -23.92 16.27
C ILE A 453 24.04 -24.73 16.06
N ASP A 454 23.97 -26.04 16.29
CA ASP A 454 25.01 -26.98 15.92
C ASP A 454 25.08 -27.12 14.40
N ARG A 455 26.21 -26.65 13.84
CA ARG A 455 26.53 -26.66 12.40
C ARG A 455 27.60 -27.70 12.05
N SER A 456 28.04 -28.51 13.02
CA SER A 456 29.15 -29.46 12.84
C SER A 456 28.87 -30.51 11.77
N GLY A 457 27.60 -30.90 11.61
CA GLY A 457 27.15 -31.83 10.57
C GLY A 457 26.82 -31.19 9.22
N TRP A 458 27.05 -29.88 9.03
CA TRP A 458 26.74 -29.21 7.77
C TRP A 458 27.90 -29.34 6.80
N VAL A 459 27.61 -29.81 5.58
CA VAL A 459 28.60 -29.99 4.52
C VAL A 459 28.51 -28.84 3.54
N THR A 460 29.63 -28.40 2.98
CA THR A 460 29.62 -27.39 1.91
C THR A 460 28.99 -27.98 0.64
N ASP A 461 28.04 -27.26 0.05
CA ASP A 461 27.46 -27.63 -1.24
C ASP A 461 28.50 -27.43 -2.36
N ASP A 462 28.62 -28.41 -3.25
CA ASP A 462 29.52 -28.35 -4.42
C ASP A 462 28.97 -27.45 -5.55
N GLY A 463 27.78 -26.88 -5.35
CA GLY A 463 27.16 -25.91 -6.24
C GLY A 463 27.88 -24.55 -6.30
N PRO A 464 27.47 -23.67 -7.22
CA PRO A 464 27.99 -22.31 -7.26
C PRO A 464 27.68 -21.58 -5.94
N PRO A 465 28.59 -20.69 -5.48
CA PRO A 465 28.32 -19.89 -4.30
C PRO A 465 27.15 -18.95 -4.52
N ASN A 466 26.54 -18.50 -3.42
CA ASN A 466 25.52 -17.46 -3.45
C ASN A 466 26.02 -16.25 -4.23
N ARG A 467 25.24 -15.76 -5.19
CA ARG A 467 25.67 -14.76 -6.17
C ARG A 467 26.07 -13.44 -5.51
N ARG A 468 25.39 -13.09 -4.43
CA ARG A 468 25.54 -11.79 -3.76
C ARG A 468 26.64 -11.77 -2.72
N HIS A 469 26.68 -12.82 -1.89
CA HIS A 469 27.60 -12.90 -0.76
C HIS A 469 28.90 -13.62 -1.12
N GLU A 470 28.94 -14.31 -2.27
CA GLU A 470 30.09 -15.11 -2.73
C GLU A 470 30.47 -16.23 -1.74
N VAL A 471 29.51 -16.68 -0.92
CA VAL A 471 29.68 -17.75 0.06
C VAL A 471 28.99 -19.02 -0.44
N PRO A 472 29.61 -20.21 -0.35
CA PRO A 472 28.96 -21.46 -0.72
C PRO A 472 27.81 -21.78 0.24
N TYR A 473 26.74 -22.36 -0.31
CA TYR A 473 25.65 -22.89 0.50
C TYR A 473 26.16 -24.05 1.36
N ARG A 474 25.47 -24.30 2.48
CA ARG A 474 25.73 -25.47 3.32
C ARG A 474 24.52 -26.39 3.30
N LEU A 475 24.75 -27.68 3.14
CA LEU A 475 23.75 -28.73 3.20
C LEU A 475 23.67 -29.27 4.62
N ALA A 476 22.47 -29.28 5.18
CA ALA A 476 22.16 -30.04 6.38
C ALA A 476 21.38 -31.29 5.98
N THR A 477 21.77 -32.44 6.54
CA THR A 477 20.98 -33.66 6.45
C THR A 477 19.97 -33.68 7.59
N ALA A 478 18.69 -33.71 7.25
CA ALA A 478 17.59 -33.92 8.19
C ALA A 478 16.86 -35.22 7.83
N VAL A 479 16.05 -35.74 8.74
CA VAL A 479 15.26 -36.96 8.48
C VAL A 479 13.80 -36.55 8.40
N ASP A 480 13.18 -36.84 7.26
CA ASP A 480 11.74 -36.72 7.08
C ASP A 480 11.08 -37.70 8.04
N ARG A 481 10.43 -37.19 9.07
CA ARG A 481 9.93 -38.02 10.17
C ARG A 481 8.61 -38.72 9.87
N ILE A 482 7.98 -38.40 8.73
CA ILE A 482 6.78 -39.09 8.25
C ILE A 482 7.21 -40.33 7.46
N THR A 483 8.21 -40.18 6.58
CA THR A 483 8.69 -41.25 5.70
C THR A 483 9.91 -42.01 6.25
N ALA A 484 10.50 -41.50 7.35
CA ALA A 484 11.77 -41.94 7.93
C ALA A 484 12.97 -41.90 6.97
N ARG A 485 12.90 -41.08 5.91
CA ARG A 485 13.97 -40.96 4.91
C ARG A 485 14.82 -39.71 5.15
N PRO A 486 16.15 -39.79 5.06
CA PRO A 486 16.96 -38.59 5.08
C PRO A 486 16.65 -37.70 3.86
N PHE A 487 16.64 -36.40 4.06
CA PHE A 487 16.63 -35.40 3.02
C PHE A 487 17.75 -34.39 3.29
N GLU A 488 18.32 -33.88 2.22
CA GLU A 488 19.28 -32.78 2.30
C GLU A 488 18.58 -31.48 1.98
N VAL A 489 18.92 -30.44 2.73
CA VAL A 489 18.38 -29.10 2.53
C VAL A 489 19.48 -28.07 2.64
N ARG A 490 19.49 -27.10 1.73
CA ARG A 490 20.40 -25.96 1.79
C ARG A 490 19.97 -25.02 2.90
N MET A 491 20.87 -24.79 3.84
CA MET A 491 20.71 -23.87 4.95
C MET A 491 20.90 -22.42 4.47
N PRO A 492 20.27 -21.44 5.14
CA PRO A 492 20.37 -20.07 4.70
C PRO A 492 21.80 -19.55 4.88
N ILE A 493 22.20 -18.63 4.01
CA ILE A 493 23.45 -17.88 4.14
C ILE A 493 23.34 -16.99 5.38
N GLU A 494 24.43 -16.93 6.14
CA GLU A 494 24.58 -16.11 7.35
C GLU A 494 25.63 -15.01 7.09
N PRO A 495 25.27 -13.87 6.45
CA PRO A 495 26.20 -12.75 6.26
C PRO A 495 26.71 -12.20 7.59
N GLU A 496 25.85 -12.31 8.61
CA GLU A 496 26.15 -12.12 10.02
C GLU A 496 25.68 -13.38 10.76
N PRO A 497 26.28 -13.72 11.92
CA PRO A 497 25.84 -14.84 12.73
C PRO A 497 24.33 -14.78 12.96
N LEU A 498 23.64 -15.90 12.76
CA LEU A 498 22.19 -15.97 13.00
C LEU A 498 21.86 -15.45 14.40
N ALA A 499 21.04 -14.41 14.45
CA ALA A 499 20.57 -13.79 15.66
C ALA A 499 19.05 -13.60 15.58
N ILE A 500 18.43 -13.56 16.75
CA ILE A 500 17.00 -13.28 16.92
C ILE A 500 16.84 -11.92 17.61
N ARG A 501 15.92 -11.11 17.12
CA ARG A 501 15.55 -9.84 17.76
C ARG A 501 14.50 -10.11 18.82
N VAL A 502 14.86 -9.94 20.09
CA VAL A 502 14.03 -10.26 21.25
C VAL A 502 13.48 -8.99 21.91
N LEU A 503 12.21 -9.06 22.29
CA LEU A 503 11.46 -8.03 22.98
C LEU A 503 10.71 -8.62 24.17
N GLU A 504 10.52 -7.80 25.20
CA GLU A 504 9.80 -8.15 26.41
C GLU A 504 8.69 -7.13 26.65
N PHE A 505 7.48 -7.64 26.83
CA PHE A 505 6.27 -6.86 27.00
C PHE A 505 5.60 -7.22 28.34
N GLN A 506 5.02 -6.24 29.00
CA GLN A 506 4.12 -6.43 30.14
C GLN A 506 2.71 -6.70 29.62
N GLU A 507 2.07 -7.73 30.16
CA GLU A 507 0.69 -8.09 29.82
C GLU A 507 -0.26 -7.75 30.97
N GLY A 508 -1.17 -6.80 30.74
CA GLY A 508 -2.14 -6.34 31.72
C GLY A 508 -1.55 -5.51 32.87
N ALA A 509 -2.29 -5.39 33.97
CA ALA A 509 -1.91 -4.58 35.12
C ALA A 509 -0.88 -5.27 36.05
N ASP A 510 -0.69 -6.59 35.93
CA ASP A 510 0.29 -7.32 36.73
C ASP A 510 1.71 -7.10 36.18
N ALA A 511 2.57 -6.46 36.97
CA ALA A 511 3.96 -6.19 36.62
C ALA A 511 4.82 -7.46 36.46
N ARG A 512 4.34 -8.62 36.95
CA ARG A 512 5.05 -9.90 36.84
C ARG A 512 4.65 -10.71 35.61
N SER A 513 3.50 -10.41 35.01
CA SER A 513 3.03 -11.08 33.79
C SER A 513 3.72 -10.47 32.57
N ARG A 514 4.53 -11.28 31.90
CA ARG A 514 5.35 -10.84 30.77
C ARG A 514 5.10 -11.71 29.56
N VAL A 515 5.20 -11.12 28.38
CA VAL A 515 5.24 -11.82 27.11
C VAL A 515 6.57 -11.51 26.45
N ILE A 516 7.30 -12.56 26.12
CA ILE A 516 8.59 -12.47 25.44
C ILE A 516 8.38 -12.91 24.02
N ALA A 517 8.80 -12.09 23.07
CA ALA A 517 8.70 -12.36 21.65
C ALA A 517 10.06 -12.20 20.99
N GLY A 518 10.37 -13.07 20.03
CA GLY A 518 11.59 -13.00 19.26
C GLY A 518 11.34 -13.35 17.81
N TYR A 519 12.01 -12.69 16.88
CA TYR A 519 11.89 -13.01 15.46
C TYR A 519 13.17 -12.79 14.67
N PHE A 520 13.22 -13.41 13.51
CA PHE A 520 14.20 -13.14 12.46
C PHE A 520 13.54 -13.37 11.09
N PHE A 521 14.25 -13.01 10.03
CA PHE A 521 13.79 -13.17 8.66
C PHE A 521 14.76 -14.01 7.85
N ILE A 522 14.22 -14.73 6.87
CA ILE A 522 14.95 -15.39 5.78
C ILE A 522 14.51 -14.71 4.49
N ALA A 523 15.41 -14.00 3.81
CA ALA A 523 15.13 -13.25 2.59
C ALA A 523 16.11 -13.68 1.49
N ASN A 524 15.60 -14.16 0.37
CA ASN A 524 16.40 -14.68 -0.75
C ASN A 524 17.53 -15.63 -0.27
N GLY A 525 17.18 -16.59 0.59
CA GLY A 525 18.13 -17.55 1.15
C GLY A 525 19.12 -17.00 2.19
N ALA A 526 19.05 -15.74 2.60
CA ALA A 526 19.93 -15.16 3.65
C ALA A 526 19.14 -14.75 4.91
N VAL A 527 19.77 -14.83 6.09
CA VAL A 527 19.12 -14.46 7.37
C VAL A 527 19.40 -13.02 7.82
N THR A 528 18.44 -12.42 8.54
CA THR A 528 18.62 -11.13 9.24
C THR A 528 17.66 -11.00 10.44
N PRO A 529 18.09 -10.45 11.60
CA PRO A 529 17.20 -10.13 12.71
C PRO A 529 16.42 -8.80 12.52
N GLN A 530 16.72 -8.04 11.47
CA GLN A 530 16.21 -6.68 11.28
C GLN A 530 15.23 -6.60 10.11
N ALA A 531 14.04 -6.03 10.36
CA ALA A 531 13.00 -5.83 9.35
C ALA A 531 13.45 -4.85 8.26
N GLU A 532 14.25 -3.83 8.61
CA GLU A 532 14.75 -2.81 7.70
C GLU A 532 15.70 -3.40 6.64
N ARG A 533 16.38 -4.50 6.96
CA ARG A 533 17.33 -5.19 6.06
C ARG A 533 16.67 -6.19 5.13
N VAL A 534 15.44 -6.62 5.41
CA VAL A 534 14.69 -7.57 4.55
C VAL A 534 14.62 -7.06 3.12
N ARG A 535 14.28 -5.78 2.93
CA ARG A 535 14.22 -5.17 1.59
C ARG A 535 15.57 -5.15 0.90
N ALA A 536 16.64 -4.87 1.65
CA ALA A 536 17.99 -4.88 1.10
C ALA A 536 18.39 -6.29 0.63
N LEU A 537 18.01 -7.35 1.34
CA LEU A 537 18.27 -8.75 0.98
C LEU A 537 17.37 -9.24 -0.17
N ALA A 538 16.05 -9.06 -0.06
CA ALA A 538 15.07 -9.58 -1.01
C ALA A 538 15.03 -8.84 -2.36
N PHE A 539 15.35 -7.54 -2.40
CA PHE A 539 15.29 -6.73 -3.63
C PHE A 539 16.67 -6.43 -4.23
N ASP A 540 17.54 -7.43 -4.28
CA ASP A 540 18.74 -7.30 -5.10
C ASP A 540 18.36 -7.15 -6.57
N ARG A 541 18.86 -6.13 -7.25
CA ARG A 541 18.53 -5.82 -8.65
C ARG A 541 18.99 -6.87 -9.64
N THR A 542 19.96 -7.69 -9.27
CA THR A 542 20.44 -8.80 -10.13
C THR A 542 19.48 -9.97 -10.16
N ASP A 543 18.56 -10.05 -9.19
CA ASP A 543 17.70 -11.21 -9.04
C ASP A 543 16.33 -10.94 -9.64
N GLU A 544 15.86 -11.86 -10.48
CA GLU A 544 14.55 -11.76 -11.12
C GLU A 544 13.40 -11.98 -10.13
N TYR A 545 13.67 -12.74 -9.09
CA TYR A 545 12.71 -13.22 -8.11
C TYR A 545 12.96 -12.57 -6.74
N ALA A 546 11.97 -12.57 -5.86
CA ALA A 546 12.15 -12.15 -4.48
C ALA A 546 11.18 -12.86 -3.54
N TYR A 547 11.68 -13.21 -2.36
CA TYR A 547 10.84 -13.62 -1.23
C TYR A 547 11.45 -13.22 0.10
N TYR A 548 10.62 -13.17 1.12
CA TYR A 548 11.09 -13.31 2.50
C TYR A 548 10.09 -14.09 3.34
N ALA A 549 10.60 -14.75 4.37
CA ALA A 549 9.80 -15.38 5.40
C ALA A 549 10.15 -14.77 6.75
N LYS A 550 9.14 -14.51 7.58
CA LYS A 550 9.31 -14.17 9.00
C LYS A 550 9.18 -15.43 9.82
N VAL A 551 10.09 -15.63 10.77
CA VAL A 551 9.99 -16.69 11.78
C VAL A 551 9.94 -16.02 13.14
N GLU A 552 8.85 -16.22 13.86
CA GLU A 552 8.54 -15.56 15.13
C GLU A 552 8.24 -16.61 16.20
N PHE A 553 8.75 -16.37 17.40
CA PHE A 553 8.55 -17.16 18.59
C PHE A 553 8.00 -16.26 19.69
N SER A 554 7.04 -16.74 20.48
CA SER A 554 6.62 -16.04 21.69
C SER A 554 6.24 -17.00 22.81
N MET A 555 6.36 -16.52 24.05
CA MET A 555 5.90 -17.23 25.23
C MET A 555 5.45 -16.25 26.32
N ALA A 556 4.49 -16.69 27.12
CA ALA A 556 4.17 -16.04 28.38
C ALA A 556 5.19 -16.45 29.45
N TRP A 557 5.52 -15.53 30.34
CA TRP A 557 6.46 -15.71 31.44
C TRP A 557 5.99 -14.98 32.69
N GLN A 558 6.33 -15.53 33.85
CA GLN A 558 6.02 -14.95 35.15
C GLN A 558 7.32 -14.66 35.91
N GLY A 559 7.60 -13.38 36.17
CA GLY A 559 8.79 -12.95 36.91
C GLY A 559 10.00 -12.58 36.05
N GLU A 560 11.19 -12.61 36.65
CA GLU A 560 12.47 -12.25 36.00
C GLU A 560 13.10 -13.46 35.28
N GLY A 561 14.13 -13.23 34.47
CA GLY A 561 14.90 -14.30 33.80
C GLY A 561 14.21 -14.96 32.60
N GLY A 562 13.06 -14.43 32.16
CA GLY A 562 12.31 -15.04 31.06
C GLY A 562 13.03 -15.04 29.73
N VAL A 563 13.91 -14.06 29.47
CA VAL A 563 14.66 -13.97 28.21
C VAL A 563 15.68 -15.11 28.09
N ASP A 564 16.32 -15.51 29.19
CA ASP A 564 17.28 -16.61 29.19
C ASP A 564 16.59 -17.96 29.00
N GLU A 565 15.42 -18.15 29.62
CA GLU A 565 14.57 -19.32 29.37
C GLU A 565 14.04 -19.33 27.92
N PHE A 566 13.61 -18.18 27.40
CA PHE A 566 13.14 -18.03 26.02
C PHE A 566 14.24 -18.45 25.04
N MET A 567 15.45 -17.92 25.20
CA MET A 567 16.60 -18.26 24.34
C MET A 567 16.97 -19.74 24.44
N ARG A 568 16.93 -20.35 25.64
CA ARG A 568 17.14 -21.80 25.79
C ARG A 568 16.11 -22.61 25.01
N ARG A 569 14.83 -22.24 25.05
CA ARG A 569 13.76 -22.91 24.31
C ARG A 569 13.90 -22.70 22.80
N VAL A 570 14.21 -21.49 22.37
CA VAL A 570 14.41 -21.14 20.95
C VAL A 570 15.60 -21.90 20.37
N ASN A 571 16.76 -21.92 21.03
CA ASN A 571 17.92 -22.66 20.56
C ASN A 571 17.62 -24.17 20.41
N ASP A 572 16.90 -24.76 21.36
CA ASP A 572 16.52 -26.18 21.34
C ASP A 572 15.53 -26.53 20.22
N ILE A 573 14.44 -25.75 20.04
CA ILE A 573 13.44 -26.02 19.00
C ILE A 573 13.94 -25.67 17.59
N LEU A 574 14.78 -24.65 17.46
CA LEU A 574 15.21 -24.16 16.16
C LEU A 574 16.17 -25.13 15.47
N GLN A 575 16.92 -25.94 16.22
CA GLN A 575 17.81 -26.96 15.70
C GLN A 575 17.10 -27.96 14.74
N PRO A 576 15.99 -28.64 15.15
CA PRO A 576 15.21 -29.48 14.24
C PRO A 576 14.25 -28.69 13.34
N LEU A 577 13.84 -27.48 13.72
CA LEU A 577 12.86 -26.69 12.96
C LEU A 577 13.45 -26.02 11.73
N LEU A 578 14.67 -25.46 11.82
CA LEU A 578 15.25 -24.68 10.72
C LEU A 578 15.38 -25.48 9.41
N PRO A 579 15.83 -26.75 9.40
CA PRO A 579 15.83 -27.57 8.19
C PRO A 579 14.44 -27.78 7.57
N GLU A 580 13.41 -27.98 8.41
CA GLU A 580 12.02 -28.13 7.95
C GLU A 580 11.47 -26.81 7.37
N ILE A 581 11.82 -25.66 7.98
CA ILE A 581 11.51 -24.34 7.42
C ILE A 581 12.14 -24.19 6.04
N MET A 582 13.45 -24.46 5.92
CA MET A 582 14.18 -24.34 4.66
C MET A 582 13.68 -25.31 3.59
N ARG A 583 13.11 -26.46 3.99
CA ARG A 583 12.47 -27.40 3.07
C ARG A 583 11.20 -26.82 2.45
N CYS A 584 10.41 -26.06 3.21
CA CYS A 584 9.21 -25.39 2.70
C CYS A 584 9.54 -24.20 1.79
N LEU A 585 10.57 -23.43 2.15
CA LEU A 585 10.97 -22.22 1.42
C LEU A 585 11.60 -22.53 0.05
N PRO A 586 11.61 -21.56 -0.89
CA PRO A 586 12.35 -21.71 -2.14
C PRO A 586 13.84 -21.97 -1.88
N ASP A 587 14.41 -22.96 -2.59
CA ASP A 587 15.86 -23.16 -2.57
C ASP A 587 16.51 -22.08 -3.43
N TRP A 588 17.15 -21.11 -2.78
CA TRP A 588 17.69 -19.94 -3.47
C TRP A 588 18.82 -20.31 -4.45
N SER A 589 19.58 -21.38 -4.20
CA SER A 589 20.59 -21.86 -5.15
C SER A 589 19.93 -22.38 -6.43
N GLU A 590 18.79 -23.06 -6.33
CA GLU A 590 18.01 -23.48 -7.51
C GLU A 590 17.40 -22.27 -8.24
N VAL A 591 16.94 -21.25 -7.52
CA VAL A 591 16.42 -20.01 -8.10
C VAL A 591 17.52 -19.23 -8.84
N GLU A 592 18.70 -19.08 -8.24
CA GLU A 592 19.87 -18.43 -8.85
C GLU A 592 20.33 -19.16 -10.12
N ARG A 593 20.17 -20.48 -10.17
CA ARG A 593 20.45 -21.33 -11.33
C ARG A 593 19.32 -21.39 -12.37
N GLY A 594 18.18 -20.76 -12.09
CA GLY A 594 17.00 -20.79 -12.96
C GLY A 594 16.31 -22.15 -13.05
N LEU A 595 16.54 -23.03 -12.07
CA LEU A 595 15.90 -24.35 -11.93
C LEU A 595 14.53 -24.26 -11.24
N TYR A 596 14.32 -23.22 -10.42
CA TYR A 596 13.09 -22.96 -9.69
C TYR A 596 12.68 -21.48 -9.81
N PRO A 597 11.39 -21.12 -9.92
CA PRO A 597 10.22 -22.00 -10.05
C PRO A 597 10.19 -22.77 -11.37
N ALA A 598 9.52 -23.93 -11.36
CA ALA A 598 9.37 -24.77 -12.53
C ALA A 598 8.58 -24.04 -13.64
N GLU A 599 8.79 -24.38 -14.90
CA GLU A 599 8.21 -23.65 -16.05
C GLU A 599 6.67 -23.55 -16.00
N LYS A 600 5.99 -24.56 -15.44
CA LYS A 600 4.53 -24.56 -15.19
C LYS A 600 4.10 -23.58 -14.08
N GLU A 601 4.97 -23.32 -13.12
CA GLU A 601 4.75 -22.40 -11.99
C GLU A 601 5.18 -20.95 -12.33
N ARG A 602 5.93 -20.75 -13.43
CA ARG A 602 6.23 -19.41 -13.99
C ARG A 602 5.03 -18.77 -14.69
N ALA A 603 3.97 -19.52 -14.95
CA ALA A 603 2.76 -19.02 -15.56
C ALA A 603 2.01 -18.11 -14.57
N ILE A 604 2.37 -16.82 -14.59
CA ILE A 604 1.54 -15.74 -14.06
C ILE A 604 0.16 -15.88 -14.73
N PRO A 605 -0.98 -15.88 -14.00
CA PRO A 605 -2.27 -15.77 -14.66
C PRO A 605 -2.21 -14.54 -15.56
N PRO A 606 -2.55 -14.64 -16.86
CA PRO A 606 -2.46 -13.50 -17.75
C PRO A 606 -3.23 -12.34 -17.12
N LEU A 607 -2.64 -11.14 -17.16
CA LEU A 607 -3.38 -9.90 -16.87
C LEU A 607 -4.72 -10.01 -17.61
N PRO A 608 -5.86 -9.80 -16.95
CA PRO A 608 -7.15 -9.90 -17.61
C PRO A 608 -7.11 -8.98 -18.82
N THR A 609 -7.18 -9.59 -20.00
CA THR A 609 -7.32 -8.84 -21.24
C THR A 609 -8.68 -8.16 -21.19
N PHE A 610 -8.74 -6.94 -21.71
CA PHE A 610 -9.90 -6.03 -21.67
C PHE A 610 -11.24 -6.60 -22.21
N GLY A 611 -11.30 -7.87 -22.62
CA GLY A 611 -12.50 -8.58 -23.06
C GLY A 611 -13.10 -9.56 -22.05
N GLU A 612 -12.53 -9.69 -20.84
CA GLU A 612 -13.08 -10.55 -19.76
C GLU A 612 -13.56 -9.75 -18.53
N LEU A 613 -13.78 -8.44 -18.68
CA LEU A 613 -14.49 -7.58 -17.71
C LEU A 613 -15.84 -7.13 -18.27
#